data_AF-A0AAN8FT42-F1
#
_entry.id   AF-A0AAN8FT42-F1
#
_cell.length_a   1.000
_cell.length_b   1.000
_cell.length_c   1.000
_cell.angle_alpha   90.00
_cell.angle_beta   90.00
_cell.angle_gamma   90.00
#
_symmetry.space_group_name_H-M   'P 1'
#
loop_
_entity.id
_entity.type
_entity.pdbx_description
1 polymer ?
#
loop_
_entity_poly.entity_id
_entity_poly.type
_entity_poly.pdbx_seq_one_letter_code
_entity_poly.pdbx_strand_id
1 'polypeptide(L)'
;MHRIFMSWERLYTAVMRKELFRYSYRYPELFKLAPDQYKYARLAVAILDRNKMHENENLLAEITEILDGDKEKAAEIVEAARTSMGMDIADLDLVNTERFASRVASLNEYRQRLHEYIKDRMNSCAPSLSALIEEQVGARLISHTGSLTNLEKYPASTVHSSTV
;
A
#
# COMPACT_ATOMS: atom_id res chain seq x y z
N MET A 1 -11.31 -12.87 13.02
CA MET A 1 -10.97 -11.62 12.29
C MET A 1 -9.46 -11.45 12.08
N HIS A 2 -8.60 -11.67 13.08
CA HIS A 2 -7.13 -11.56 12.94
C HIS A 2 -6.52 -12.52 11.89
N ARG A 3 -6.98 -13.77 11.82
CA ARG A 3 -6.59 -14.72 10.76
C ARG A 3 -6.97 -14.26 9.35
N ILE A 4 -8.09 -13.54 9.21
CA ILE A 4 -8.56 -13.04 7.90
C ILE A 4 -7.77 -11.79 7.51
N PHE A 5 -7.52 -10.88 8.46
CA PHE A 5 -6.72 -9.68 8.23
C PHE A 5 -5.25 -10.01 7.90
N MET A 6 -4.60 -10.88 8.68
CA MET A 6 -3.23 -11.33 8.38
C MET A 6 -3.17 -12.15 7.09
N SER A 7 -4.19 -12.97 6.80
CA SER A 7 -4.27 -13.67 5.51
C SER A 7 -4.39 -12.67 4.37
N TRP A 8 -5.15 -11.58 4.54
CA TRP A 8 -5.36 -10.58 3.51
C TRP A 8 -4.12 -9.72 3.28
N GLU A 9 -3.40 -9.30 4.33
CA GLU A 9 -2.11 -8.61 4.18
C GLU A 9 -1.05 -9.51 3.52
N ARG A 10 -0.98 -10.79 3.90
CA ARG A 10 -0.07 -11.75 3.26
C ARG A 10 -0.43 -11.98 1.80
N LEU A 11 -1.72 -12.10 1.47
CA LEU A 11 -2.19 -12.23 0.09
C LEU A 11 -1.94 -10.95 -0.71
N TYR A 12 -2.23 -9.78 -0.15
CA TYR A 12 -1.96 -8.48 -0.76
C TYR A 12 -0.47 -8.33 -1.05
N THR A 13 0.39 -8.61 -0.08
CA THR A 13 1.85 -8.55 -0.25
C THR A 13 2.33 -9.56 -1.29
N ALA A 14 1.76 -10.76 -1.34
CA ALA A 14 2.11 -11.78 -2.32
C ALA A 14 1.67 -11.40 -3.74
N VAL A 15 0.46 -10.87 -3.92
CA VAL A 15 -0.06 -10.37 -5.20
C VAL A 15 0.76 -9.17 -5.66
N MET A 16 0.96 -8.19 -4.78
CA MET A 16 1.80 -7.03 -5.05
C MET A 16 3.22 -7.43 -5.42
N ARG A 17 3.84 -8.38 -4.71
CA ARG A 17 5.18 -8.88 -5.02
C ARG A 17 5.23 -9.58 -6.37
N LYS A 18 4.21 -10.37 -6.73
CA LYS A 18 4.16 -11.09 -8.01
C LYS A 18 4.03 -10.13 -9.19
N GLU A 19 3.18 -9.11 -9.07
CA GLU A 19 3.05 -8.10 -10.12
C GLU A 19 4.26 -7.15 -10.14
N LEU A 20 4.78 -6.72 -8.99
CA LEU A 20 6.07 -6.00 -8.91
C LEU A 20 7.20 -6.79 -9.56
N PHE A 21 7.23 -8.12 -9.43
CA PHE A 21 8.24 -8.96 -10.06
C PHE A 21 8.14 -8.93 -11.59
N ARG A 22 6.92 -8.88 -12.14
CA ARG A 22 6.70 -8.66 -13.58
C ARG A 22 7.21 -7.29 -14.04
N TYR A 23 7.02 -6.23 -13.23
CA TYR A 23 7.55 -4.89 -13.53
C TYR A 23 9.07 -4.77 -13.35
N SER A 24 9.64 -5.48 -12.37
CA SER A 24 11.07 -5.53 -12.13
C SER A 24 11.84 -6.04 -13.36
N TYR A 25 11.20 -6.87 -14.19
CA TYR A 25 11.78 -7.33 -15.45
C TYR A 25 11.90 -6.21 -16.51
N ARG A 26 11.03 -5.18 -16.45
CA ARG A 26 11.07 -4.02 -17.35
C ARG A 26 11.98 -2.93 -16.80
N TYR A 27 11.83 -2.56 -15.53
CA TYR A 27 12.65 -1.51 -14.91
C TYR A 27 13.28 -2.05 -13.61
N PRO A 28 14.33 -2.90 -13.72
CA PRO A 28 14.98 -3.49 -12.54
C PRO A 28 15.64 -2.43 -11.63
N GLU A 29 16.01 -1.28 -12.20
CA GLU A 29 16.66 -0.18 -11.50
C GLU A 29 15.69 0.58 -10.58
N LEU A 30 14.40 0.64 -10.97
CA LEU A 30 13.37 1.37 -10.24
C LEU A 30 13.04 0.72 -8.89
N PHE A 31 13.22 -0.61 -8.79
CA PHE A 31 13.02 -1.35 -7.55
C PHE A 31 14.04 -0.98 -6.47
N LYS A 32 15.25 -0.56 -6.87
CA LYS A 32 16.29 -0.09 -5.92
C LYS A 32 16.01 1.32 -5.42
N LEU A 33 15.44 2.16 -6.27
CA LEU A 33 15.18 3.58 -5.98
C LEU A 33 13.90 3.80 -5.16
N ALA A 34 12.86 2.99 -5.41
CA ALA A 34 11.58 3.07 -4.73
C ALA A 34 11.22 1.75 -4.02
N PRO A 35 11.62 1.56 -2.74
CA PRO A 35 11.28 0.36 -1.97
C PRO A 35 9.80 0.32 -1.53
N ASP A 36 9.10 1.46 -1.54
CA ASP A 36 7.68 1.52 -1.21
C ASP A 36 6.84 0.97 -2.36
N GLN A 37 6.08 -0.09 -2.08
CA GLN A 37 5.24 -0.79 -3.04
C GLN A 37 4.15 0.09 -3.64
N TYR A 38 3.60 1.02 -2.86
CA TYR A 38 2.52 1.89 -3.33
C TYR A 38 3.06 2.98 -4.26
N LYS A 39 4.18 3.61 -3.87
CA LYS A 39 4.87 4.59 -4.71
C LYS A 39 5.41 3.95 -5.98
N TYR A 40 6.00 2.76 -5.88
CA TYR A 40 6.47 1.99 -7.03
C TYR A 40 5.35 1.69 -8.03
N ALA A 41 4.17 1.26 -7.56
CA ALA A 41 3.04 0.99 -8.44
C ALA A 41 2.56 2.25 -9.18
N ARG A 42 2.53 3.41 -8.50
CA ARG A 42 2.16 4.69 -9.11
C ARG A 42 3.21 5.20 -10.10
N LEU A 43 4.49 5.09 -9.74
CA LEU A 43 5.61 5.45 -10.61
C LEU A 43 5.62 4.55 -11.85
N ALA A 44 5.40 3.25 -11.69
CA ALA A 44 5.27 2.33 -12.81
C ALA A 44 4.17 2.80 -13.77
N VAL A 45 2.97 3.12 -13.27
CA VAL A 45 1.87 3.66 -14.13
C VAL A 45 2.30 4.88 -14.94
N ALA A 46 2.94 5.85 -14.28
CA ALA A 46 3.38 7.08 -14.93
C ALA A 46 4.49 6.84 -15.97
N ILE A 47 5.34 5.82 -15.75
CA ILE A 47 6.55 5.56 -16.55
C ILE A 47 6.31 4.58 -17.72
N LEU A 48 5.25 3.76 -17.68
CA LEU A 48 5.02 2.66 -18.65
C LEU A 48 5.01 3.07 -20.12
N ASP A 49 4.59 4.29 -20.44
CA ASP A 49 4.59 4.78 -21.81
C ASP A 49 5.98 5.36 -22.17
N ARG A 50 6.88 4.52 -22.69
CA ARG A 50 8.15 4.98 -23.31
C ARG A 50 7.93 6.10 -24.34
N ASN A 51 6.75 6.15 -24.96
CA ASN A 51 6.38 7.20 -25.92
C ASN A 51 6.06 8.54 -25.24
N LYS A 52 5.51 8.55 -24.02
CA LYS A 52 5.27 9.79 -23.26
C LYS A 52 6.56 10.39 -22.67
N MET A 53 7.60 9.57 -22.47
CA MET A 53 8.92 10.00 -21.97
C MET A 53 9.64 10.99 -22.88
N HIS A 54 9.36 10.94 -24.19
CA HIS A 54 9.97 11.83 -25.18
C HIS A 54 9.20 13.15 -25.37
N GLU A 55 7.92 13.22 -24.97
CA GLU A 55 7.03 14.34 -25.33
C GLU A 55 6.60 15.23 -24.15
N ASN A 56 6.72 14.80 -22.89
CA ASN A 56 6.10 15.54 -21.78
C ASN A 56 7.09 16.11 -20.75
N GLU A 57 7.28 17.44 -20.77
CA GLU A 57 7.89 18.23 -19.68
C GLU A 57 7.16 18.07 -18.32
N ASN A 58 5.92 17.55 -18.33
CA ASN A 58 5.08 17.35 -17.15
C ASN A 58 5.33 16.04 -16.36
N LEU A 59 6.07 15.08 -16.92
CA LEU A 59 6.34 13.80 -16.24
C LEU A 59 7.18 13.98 -14.97
N LEU A 60 8.09 14.97 -14.96
CA LEU A 60 8.87 15.31 -13.79
C LEU A 60 7.97 15.81 -12.66
N ALA A 61 6.92 16.59 -12.96
CA ALA A 61 6.00 17.10 -11.96
C ALA A 61 5.20 15.96 -11.30
N GLU A 62 4.63 15.05 -12.10
CA GLU A 62 3.87 13.90 -11.59
C GLU A 62 4.74 12.94 -10.76
N ILE A 63 5.98 12.68 -11.21
CA ILE A 63 6.92 11.84 -10.47
C ILE A 63 7.34 12.52 -9.16
N THR A 64 7.57 13.83 -9.15
CA THR A 64 7.89 14.58 -7.92
C THR A 64 6.73 14.61 -6.92
N GLU A 65 5.48 14.66 -7.38
CA GLU A 65 4.31 14.54 -6.49
C GLU A 65 4.22 13.14 -5.85
N ILE A 66 4.54 12.08 -6.60
CA ILE A 66 4.50 10.70 -6.08
C ILE A 66 5.63 10.44 -5.07
N LEU A 67 6.77 11.11 -5.22
CA LEU A 67 7.96 10.98 -4.36
C LEU A 67 7.99 11.97 -3.19
N ASP A 68 6.89 12.65 -2.88
CA ASP A 68 6.80 13.65 -1.81
C ASP A 68 7.83 14.80 -1.95
N GLY A 69 8.11 15.23 -3.19
CA GLY A 69 8.96 16.39 -3.49
C GLY A 69 10.45 16.11 -3.63
N ASP A 70 10.87 14.84 -3.65
CA ASP A 70 12.28 14.45 -3.75
C ASP A 70 12.79 14.54 -5.21
N LYS A 71 13.20 15.75 -5.60
CA LYS A 71 13.61 16.07 -6.98
C LYS A 71 14.84 15.31 -7.47
N GLU A 72 15.77 14.98 -6.57
CA GLU A 72 16.97 14.21 -6.90
C GLU A 72 16.62 12.78 -7.32
N LYS A 73 15.79 12.09 -6.52
CA LYS A 73 15.31 10.75 -6.86
C LYS A 73 14.45 10.74 -8.12
N ALA A 74 13.63 11.78 -8.32
CA ALA A 74 12.83 11.91 -9.54
C ALA A 74 13.72 11.99 -10.79
N ALA A 75 14.80 12.78 -10.76
CA ALA A 75 15.75 12.88 -11.86
C ALA A 75 16.50 11.56 -12.09
N GLU A 76 16.95 10.89 -11.03
CA GLU A 76 17.58 9.57 -11.11
C GLU A 76 16.65 8.52 -11.73
N ILE A 77 15.36 8.53 -11.37
CA ILE A 77 14.36 7.62 -11.92
C ILE A 77 14.13 7.87 -13.41
N VAL A 78 14.10 9.12 -13.86
CA VAL A 78 13.94 9.47 -15.27
C VAL A 78 15.16 9.05 -16.09
N GLU A 79 16.37 9.29 -15.59
CA GLU A 79 17.61 8.87 -16.25
C GLU A 79 17.77 7.34 -16.27
N ALA A 80 17.39 6.66 -15.18
CA ALA A 80 17.32 5.20 -15.12
C ALA A 80 16.25 4.63 -16.08
N ALA A 81 15.12 5.33 -16.25
CA ALA A 81 14.08 4.94 -17.20
C ALA A 81 14.55 5.09 -18.65
N ARG A 82 15.31 6.14 -18.97
CA ARG A 82 15.91 6.38 -20.30
C ARG A 82 17.00 5.36 -20.65
N THR A 83 17.84 5.02 -19.68
CA THR A 83 18.96 4.09 -19.85
C THR A 83 18.54 2.62 -19.64
N SER A 84 17.26 2.39 -19.35
CA SER A 84 16.75 1.08 -18.96
C SER A 84 16.91 0.03 -20.07
N MET A 85 17.61 -1.05 -19.73
CA MET A 85 17.76 -2.27 -20.55
C MET A 85 16.53 -3.21 -20.48
N GLY A 86 15.37 -2.70 -20.09
CA GLY A 86 14.13 -3.47 -20.01
C GLY A 86 13.64 -4.01 -21.35
N MET A 87 13.02 -5.20 -21.33
CA MET A 87 12.38 -5.78 -22.51
C MET A 87 11.07 -5.11 -22.88
N ASP A 88 10.78 -4.96 -24.18
CA ASP A 88 9.50 -4.41 -24.65
C ASP A 88 8.31 -5.33 -24.30
N ILE A 89 7.25 -4.70 -23.81
CA ILE A 89 6.02 -5.33 -23.34
C ILE A 89 4.95 -5.14 -24.43
N ALA A 90 4.07 -6.12 -24.60
CA ALA A 90 2.92 -6.01 -25.50
C ALA A 90 1.86 -5.02 -24.97
N ASP A 91 1.16 -4.32 -25.86
CA ASP A 91 0.12 -3.34 -25.48
C ASP A 91 -0.96 -3.93 -24.55
N LEU A 92 -1.28 -5.21 -24.71
CA LEU A 92 -2.23 -5.92 -23.85
C LEU A 92 -1.77 -5.96 -22.39
N ASP A 93 -0.48 -6.15 -22.15
CA ASP A 93 0.10 -6.20 -20.81
C ASP A 93 0.22 -4.80 -20.20
N LEU A 94 0.36 -3.74 -21.03
CA LEU A 94 0.27 -2.34 -20.57
C LEU A 94 -1.14 -2.03 -20.03
N VAL A 95 -2.19 -2.41 -20.76
CA VAL A 95 -3.58 -2.20 -20.31
C VAL A 95 -3.88 -3.00 -19.04
N ASN A 96 -3.40 -4.25 -18.95
CA ASN A 96 -3.55 -5.06 -17.75
C ASN A 96 -2.84 -4.44 -16.54
N THR A 97 -1.69 -3.83 -16.78
CA THR A 97 -0.92 -3.11 -15.75
C THR A 97 -1.67 -1.90 -15.22
N GLU A 98 -2.16 -1.05 -16.10
CA GLU A 98 -2.90 0.15 -15.72
C GLU A 98 -4.15 -0.21 -14.90
N ARG A 99 -4.86 -1.26 -15.34
CA ARG A 99 -6.00 -1.82 -14.61
C ARG A 99 -5.61 -2.37 -13.24
N PHE A 100 -4.47 -3.05 -13.16
CA PHE A 100 -3.98 -3.57 -11.89
C PHE A 100 -3.62 -2.44 -10.92
N ALA A 101 -2.89 -1.44 -11.38
CA ALA A 101 -2.46 -0.33 -10.54
C ALA A 101 -3.63 0.56 -10.09
N SER A 102 -4.62 0.84 -10.96
CA SER A 102 -5.85 1.53 -10.55
C SER A 102 -6.63 0.72 -9.50
N ARG A 103 -6.65 -0.61 -9.63
CA ARG A 103 -7.24 -1.49 -8.61
C ARG A 103 -6.50 -1.39 -7.27
N VAL A 104 -5.17 -1.42 -7.29
CA VAL A 104 -4.34 -1.25 -6.09
C VAL A 104 -4.58 0.11 -5.44
N ALA A 105 -4.67 1.19 -6.22
CA ALA A 105 -4.99 2.52 -5.71
C ALA A 105 -6.34 2.54 -4.99
N SER A 106 -7.38 2.00 -5.64
CA SER A 106 -8.73 1.91 -5.04
C SER A 106 -8.76 1.08 -3.75
N LEU A 107 -7.94 0.03 -3.66
CA LEU A 107 -7.80 -0.79 -2.47
C LEU A 107 -7.11 -0.03 -1.33
N ASN A 108 -6.11 0.79 -1.63
CA ASN A 108 -5.43 1.59 -0.61
C ASN A 108 -6.35 2.70 -0.07
N GLU A 109 -7.12 3.38 -0.94
CA GLU A 109 -8.14 4.32 -0.52
C GLU A 109 -9.25 3.65 0.32
N TYR A 110 -9.68 2.45 -0.09
CA TYR A 110 -10.65 1.68 0.69
C TYR A 110 -10.09 1.31 2.07
N ARG A 111 -8.80 0.95 2.14
CA ARG A 111 -8.11 0.69 3.39
C ARG A 111 -8.11 1.92 4.29
N GLN A 112 -7.72 3.09 3.79
CA GLN A 112 -7.74 4.35 4.55
C GLN A 112 -9.14 4.67 5.11
N ARG A 113 -10.18 4.56 4.26
CA ARG A 113 -11.58 4.74 4.71
C ARG A 113 -11.98 3.74 5.80
N LEU A 114 -11.51 2.50 5.72
CA LEU A 114 -11.75 1.50 6.76
C LEU A 114 -11.06 1.87 8.08
N HIS A 115 -9.84 2.43 8.03
CA HIS A 115 -9.13 2.91 9.22
C HIS A 115 -9.89 4.05 9.90
N GLU A 116 -10.35 5.04 9.13
CA GLU A 116 -11.17 6.15 9.63
C GLU A 116 -12.48 5.64 10.24
N TYR A 117 -13.16 4.72 9.54
CA TYR A 117 -14.39 4.10 10.05
C TYR A 117 -14.17 3.38 11.39
N ILE A 118 -13.08 2.60 11.53
CA ILE A 118 -12.76 1.92 12.79
C ILE A 118 -12.50 2.93 13.90
N LYS A 119 -11.80 4.03 13.59
CA LYS A 119 -11.50 5.09 14.55
C LYS A 119 -12.77 5.76 15.07
N ASP A 120 -13.68 6.13 14.18
CA ASP A 120 -14.95 6.77 14.56
C ASP A 120 -15.85 5.84 15.38
N ARG A 121 -15.93 4.57 14.97
CA ARG A 121 -16.70 3.55 15.71
C ARG A 121 -16.09 3.25 17.08
N MET A 122 -14.77 3.19 17.20
CA MET A 122 -14.11 2.96 18.49
C MET A 122 -14.31 4.14 19.44
N ASN A 123 -14.16 5.38 18.96
CA ASN A 123 -14.40 6.58 19.76
C ASN A 123 -15.85 6.66 20.27
N SER A 124 -16.81 6.20 19.47
CA SER A 124 -18.22 6.17 19.88
C SER A 124 -18.54 5.05 20.88
N CYS A 125 -17.89 3.89 20.76
CA CYS A 125 -18.21 2.71 21.57
C CYS A 125 -17.39 2.62 22.87
N ALA A 126 -16.10 2.99 22.85
CA ALA A 126 -15.19 2.84 23.98
C ALA A 126 -14.06 3.91 23.96
N PRO A 127 -14.39 5.18 24.27
CA PRO A 127 -13.42 6.29 24.22
C PRO A 127 -12.27 6.13 25.23
N SER A 128 -12.52 5.48 26.36
CA SER A 128 -11.49 5.21 27.38
C SER A 128 -10.46 4.17 26.92
N LEU A 129 -10.89 3.15 26.17
CA LEU A 129 -10.00 2.17 25.56
C LEU A 129 -9.21 2.77 24.40
N SER A 130 -9.86 3.65 23.62
CA SER A 130 -9.23 4.40 22.51
C SER A 130 -8.10 5.33 22.98
N ALA A 131 -8.20 5.89 24.19
CA ALA A 131 -7.17 6.76 24.76
C ALA A 131 -5.96 5.98 25.31
N LEU A 132 -6.15 4.71 25.68
CA LEU A 132 -5.12 3.88 26.31
C LEU A 132 -4.41 2.97 25.30
N ILE A 133 -5.13 2.49 24.28
CA ILE A 133 -4.65 1.56 23.26
C ILE A 133 -5.05 2.11 21.89
N GLU A 134 -4.14 2.03 20.91
CA GLU A 134 -4.42 2.42 19.51
C GLU A 134 -5.73 1.79 19.01
N GLU A 135 -6.55 2.55 18.29
CA GLU A 135 -7.95 2.19 17.98
C GLU A 135 -8.06 0.86 17.22
N GLN A 136 -7.08 0.56 16.38
CA GLN A 136 -7.00 -0.70 15.65
C GLN A 136 -6.71 -1.91 16.53
N VAL A 137 -5.89 -1.74 17.57
CA VAL A 137 -5.54 -2.81 18.50
C VAL A 137 -6.71 -3.02 19.45
N GLY A 138 -7.34 -1.96 19.93
CA GLY A 138 -8.59 -2.02 20.71
C GLY A 138 -9.72 -2.74 19.97
N ALA A 139 -9.93 -2.41 18.69
CA ALA A 139 -10.94 -3.07 17.86
C ALA A 139 -10.66 -4.56 17.68
N ARG A 140 -9.38 -4.93 17.57
CA ARG A 140 -8.96 -6.32 17.51
C ARG A 140 -9.25 -7.06 18.81
N LEU A 141 -8.99 -6.47 19.97
CA LEU A 141 -9.27 -7.08 21.28
C LEU A 141 -10.77 -7.30 21.50
N ILE A 142 -11.61 -6.33 21.15
CA ILE A 142 -13.08 -6.47 21.22
C ILE A 142 -13.55 -7.57 20.25
N SER A 143 -13.03 -7.60 19.02
CA SER A 143 -13.37 -8.67 18.06
C SER A 143 -12.91 -10.04 18.53
N HIS A 144 -11.78 -10.14 19.22
CA HIS A 144 -11.24 -11.39 19.73
C HIS A 144 -12.06 -11.95 20.90
N THR A 145 -12.52 -11.08 21.79
CA THR A 145 -13.36 -11.44 22.95
C THR A 145 -14.85 -11.55 22.61
N GLY A 146 -15.25 -11.09 21.42
CA GLY A 146 -16.60 -11.17 20.87
C GLY A 146 -17.57 -10.11 21.42
N SER A 147 -17.28 -9.51 22.56
CA SER A 147 -18.07 -8.43 23.18
C SER A 147 -17.24 -7.66 24.19
N LEU A 148 -17.54 -6.37 24.36
CA LEU A 148 -16.93 -5.51 25.39
C LEU A 148 -17.16 -6.07 26.81
N THR A 149 -18.34 -6.64 27.06
CA THR A 149 -18.70 -7.25 28.36
C THR A 149 -17.92 -8.53 28.66
N ASN A 150 -17.39 -9.21 27.64
CA ASN A 150 -16.51 -10.35 27.83
C ASN A 150 -15.08 -9.88 28.08
N LEU A 151 -14.64 -8.82 27.40
CA LEU A 151 -13.32 -8.20 27.61
C LEU A 151 -13.14 -7.74 29.07
N GLU A 152 -14.16 -7.14 29.69
CA GLU A 152 -14.14 -6.73 31.10
C GLU A 152 -13.98 -7.91 32.08
N LYS A 153 -14.40 -9.12 31.68
CA LYS A 153 -14.30 -10.33 32.50
C LYS A 153 -12.98 -11.07 32.33
N TYR A 154 -12.18 -10.73 31.31
CA TYR A 154 -10.88 -11.36 31.10
C TYR A 154 -9.85 -10.80 32.11
N PRO A 155 -9.10 -11.67 32.80
CA PRO A 155 -7.99 -11.22 33.64
C PRO A 155 -6.90 -10.58 32.76
N ALA A 156 -6.25 -9.53 33.28
CA ALA A 156 -5.29 -8.71 32.54
C ALA A 156 -4.12 -9.52 31.92
N SER A 157 -3.76 -10.66 32.51
CA SER A 157 -2.71 -11.57 32.01
C SER A 157 -3.06 -12.23 30.67
N THR A 158 -4.34 -12.48 30.39
CA THR A 158 -4.79 -13.11 29.13
C THR A 158 -4.86 -12.09 27.98
N VAL A 159 -5.17 -10.83 28.29
CA VAL A 159 -5.20 -9.73 27.29
C VAL A 159 -3.80 -9.47 26.71
N HIS A 160 -2.76 -9.54 27.56
CA HIS A 160 -1.36 -9.38 27.14
C HIS A 160 -0.92 -10.43 26.10
N SER A 161 -1.30 -11.70 26.26
CA SER A 161 -0.95 -12.78 25.33
C SER A 161 -1.61 -12.63 23.95
N SER A 162 -2.71 -11.88 23.83
CA SER A 162 -3.42 -11.67 22.56
C SER A 162 -2.94 -10.44 21.77
N THR A 163 -2.05 -9.65 22.37
CA THR A 163 -1.48 -8.42 21.78
C THR A 163 -0.13 -8.68 21.11
N VAL A 164 0.50 -9.84 21.37
CA VAL A 164 1.81 -10.27 20.85
C VAL A 164 1.64 -11.24 19.68
#